data_AF-A0A5Q0LAR2-F1
#
_entry.id   AF-A0A5Q0LAR2-F1
#
_cell.length_a   1.000
_cell.length_b   1.000
_cell.length_c   1.000
_cell.angle_alpha   90.00
_cell.angle_beta   90.00
_cell.angle_gamma   90.00
#
_symmetry.space_group_name_H-M   'P 1'
#
loop_
_entity.id
_entity.type
_entity.pdbx_description
1 polymer ?
#
loop_
_entity_poly.entity_id
_entity_poly.type
_entity_poly.pdbx_seq_one_letter_code
_entity_poly.pdbx_strand_id
1 'polypeptide(L)'
;MAQTLTASTSALPAEAVRPRTDSATIAAAGLYVAGAAYEEALRHPNRVATLDNMCDGLAEIAPEIARVLKTEASAEFAEALRAATVAPLWAFTAIERGRAEAGAGYGYLFDLLADSLRGGANPDIVRTTALGAPARIRELAEHAER
;
A
#
# COMPACT_ATOMS: atom_id res chain seq x y z
N MET A 1 -28.06 -55.90 36.67
CA MET A 1 -28.89 -55.23 35.64
C MET A 1 -28.11 -54.01 35.17
N ALA A 2 -27.53 -54.07 33.97
CA ALA A 2 -26.71 -53.00 33.41
C ALA A 2 -27.60 -51.97 32.70
N GLN A 3 -27.43 -50.68 33.04
CA GLN A 3 -28.04 -49.57 32.31
C GLN A 3 -27.07 -49.09 31.24
N THR A 4 -27.50 -49.14 29.98
CA THR A 4 -26.77 -48.62 28.82
C THR A 4 -27.15 -47.14 28.64
N LEU A 5 -26.21 -46.23 28.88
CA LEU A 5 -26.33 -44.81 28.56
C LEU A 5 -26.02 -44.60 27.06
N THR A 6 -27.04 -44.34 26.26
CA THR A 6 -26.90 -43.83 24.89
C THR A 6 -26.55 -42.35 24.92
N ALA A 7 -25.31 -42.01 24.56
CA ALA A 7 -24.90 -40.64 24.30
C ALA A 7 -25.44 -40.18 22.94
N SER A 8 -26.39 -39.24 22.95
CA SER A 8 -26.80 -38.48 21.76
C SER A 8 -25.69 -37.49 21.41
N THR A 9 -24.89 -37.81 20.39
CA THR A 9 -24.00 -36.85 19.73
C THR A 9 -24.85 -35.86 18.94
N SER A 10 -25.10 -34.69 19.53
CA SER A 10 -25.64 -33.53 18.84
C SER A 10 -24.63 -33.07 17.79
N ALA A 11 -24.91 -33.35 16.52
CA ALA A 11 -24.17 -32.80 15.40
C ALA A 11 -24.55 -31.32 15.25
N LEU A 12 -23.72 -30.41 15.77
CA LEU A 12 -23.81 -29.00 15.43
C LEU A 12 -23.52 -28.83 13.93
N PRO A 13 -24.27 -27.98 13.21
CA PRO A 13 -24.01 -27.74 11.80
C PRO A 13 -22.62 -27.14 11.63
N ALA A 14 -21.87 -27.69 10.67
CA ALA A 14 -20.63 -27.10 10.19
C ALA A 14 -20.94 -25.70 9.65
N GLU A 15 -20.74 -24.69 10.50
CA GLU A 15 -20.72 -23.30 10.10
C GLU A 15 -19.62 -23.20 9.04
N ALA A 16 -20.02 -23.09 7.78
CA ALA A 16 -19.11 -22.86 6.68
C ALA A 16 -18.42 -21.53 6.96
N VAL A 17 -17.21 -21.60 7.51
CA VAL A 17 -16.27 -20.49 7.62
C VAL A 17 -16.03 -20.02 6.19
N ARG A 18 -16.82 -19.06 5.72
CA ARG A 18 -16.54 -18.37 4.47
C ARG A 18 -15.14 -17.77 4.65
N PRO A 19 -14.19 -18.00 3.72
CA PRO A 19 -12.89 -17.38 3.81
C PRO A 19 -13.09 -15.87 3.68
N ARG A 20 -13.13 -15.18 4.81
CA ARG A 20 -13.00 -13.73 4.89
C ARG A 20 -11.61 -13.47 4.32
N THR A 21 -11.52 -13.00 3.08
CA THR A 21 -10.24 -12.70 2.45
C THR A 21 -9.55 -11.70 3.36
N ASP A 22 -8.51 -12.14 4.07
CA ASP A 22 -7.95 -11.38 5.19
C ASP A 22 -7.50 -10.01 4.69
N SER A 23 -8.00 -8.94 5.30
CA SER A 23 -7.66 -7.55 4.97
C SER A 23 -6.14 -7.33 4.90
N ALA A 24 -5.39 -8.05 5.75
CA ALA A 24 -3.93 -8.07 5.74
C ALA A 24 -3.33 -8.57 4.40
N THR A 25 -3.95 -9.57 3.76
CA THR A 25 -3.52 -10.11 2.47
C THR A 25 -3.77 -9.10 1.35
N ILE A 26 -4.91 -8.40 1.37
CA ILE A 26 -5.21 -7.35 0.38
C ILE A 26 -4.25 -6.17 0.54
N ALA A 27 -3.99 -5.76 1.78
CA ALA A 27 -3.02 -4.71 2.08
C ALA A 27 -1.60 -5.08 1.61
N ALA A 28 -1.16 -6.31 1.88
CA ALA A 28 0.14 -6.80 1.43
C ALA A 28 0.22 -6.88 -0.10
N ALA A 29 -0.83 -7.34 -0.78
CA ALA A 29 -0.89 -7.39 -2.24
C ALA A 29 -0.84 -5.97 -2.84
N GLY A 30 -1.60 -5.02 -2.29
CA GLY A 30 -1.57 -3.63 -2.75
C GLY A 30 -0.21 -2.97 -2.56
N LEU A 31 0.42 -3.20 -1.41
CA LEU A 31 1.78 -2.72 -1.16
C LEU A 31 2.81 -3.35 -2.12
N TYR A 32 2.69 -4.64 -2.40
CA TYR A 32 3.54 -5.33 -3.37
C TYR A 32 3.43 -4.70 -4.77
N VAL A 33 2.20 -4.49 -5.26
CA VAL A 33 1.95 -3.87 -6.57
C VAL A 33 2.53 -2.45 -6.61
N ALA A 34 2.28 -1.65 -5.57
CA ALA A 34 2.82 -0.29 -5.48
C ALA A 34 4.36 -0.26 -5.44
N GLY A 35 4.99 -1.20 -4.72
CA GLY A 35 6.44 -1.34 -4.68
C GLY A 35 7.02 -1.70 -6.05
N ALA A 36 6.41 -2.62 -6.77
CA ALA A 36 6.84 -2.99 -8.12
C ALA A 36 6.70 -1.82 -9.11
N ALA A 37 5.60 -1.07 -9.04
CA ALA A 37 5.39 0.15 -9.81
C ALA A 37 6.44 1.23 -9.50
N TYR A 38 6.84 1.36 -8.22
CA TYR A 38 7.90 2.27 -7.83
C TYR A 38 9.26 1.87 -8.40
N GLU A 39 9.64 0.59 -8.32
CA GLU A 39 10.87 0.08 -8.96
C GLU A 39 10.91 0.33 -10.46
N GLU A 40 9.76 0.20 -11.14
CA GLU A 40 9.65 0.56 -12.55
C GLU A 40 9.84 2.06 -12.75
N ALA A 41 9.15 2.90 -11.98
CA ALA A 41 9.25 4.35 -12.08
C ALA A 41 10.69 4.86 -11.90
N LEU A 42 11.50 4.24 -11.04
CA LEU A 42 12.91 4.60 -10.83
C LEU A 42 13.77 4.46 -12.09
N ARG A 43 13.35 3.65 -13.07
CA ARG A 43 14.03 3.46 -14.37
C ARG A 43 13.74 4.57 -15.37
N HIS A 44 12.77 5.43 -15.09
CA HIS A 44 12.35 6.52 -15.96
C HIS A 44 12.93 7.87 -15.52
N PRO A 45 13.21 8.80 -16.46
CA PRO A 45 13.77 10.10 -16.13
C PRO A 45 12.81 11.00 -15.33
N ASN A 46 11.50 10.86 -15.54
CA ASN A 46 10.47 11.60 -14.80
C ASN A 46 9.64 10.65 -13.93
N ARG A 47 10.20 10.30 -12.77
CA ARG A 47 9.63 9.34 -11.83
C ARG A 47 8.26 9.78 -11.31
N VAL A 48 8.11 11.07 -10.98
CA VAL A 48 6.86 11.63 -10.45
C VAL A 48 5.74 11.50 -11.46
N ALA A 49 5.94 11.94 -12.71
CA ALA A 49 4.91 11.83 -13.74
C ALA A 49 4.60 10.37 -14.07
N THR A 50 5.60 9.48 -14.02
CA THR A 50 5.41 8.04 -14.23
C THR A 50 4.51 7.44 -13.14
N LEU A 51 4.75 7.77 -11.88
CA LEU A 51 3.94 7.31 -10.76
C LEU A 51 2.51 7.88 -10.78
N ASP A 52 2.37 9.16 -11.11
CA ASP A 52 1.05 9.79 -11.28
C ASP A 52 0.23 9.09 -12.37
N ASN A 53 0.84 8.81 -13.53
CA ASN A 53 0.18 8.05 -14.61
C ASN A 53 -0.17 6.61 -14.19
N MET A 54 0.68 5.95 -13.40
CA MET A 54 0.40 4.61 -12.87
C MET A 54 -0.79 4.61 -11.90
N CYS A 55 -0.94 5.65 -11.07
CA CYS A 55 -2.10 5.83 -10.21
C CYS A 55 -3.40 5.95 -11.03
N ASP A 56 -3.38 6.78 -12.08
CA ASP A 56 -4.53 7.00 -12.95
C ASP A 56 -4.89 5.70 -13.70
N GLY A 57 -3.90 5.02 -14.27
CA GLY A 57 -4.10 3.76 -14.98
C GLY A 57 -4.62 2.63 -14.08
N LEU A 58 -4.21 2.59 -12.80
CA LEU A 58 -4.71 1.59 -11.86
C LEU A 58 -6.23 1.69 -11.64
N ALA A 59 -6.76 2.90 -11.60
CA ALA A 59 -8.21 3.12 -11.46
C ALA A 59 -8.98 2.55 -12.65
N GLU A 60 -8.40 2.58 -13.85
CA GLU A 60 -9.01 2.05 -15.08
C GLU A 60 -8.98 0.51 -15.11
N ILE A 61 -7.89 -0.12 -14.67
CA ILE A 61 -7.69 -1.59 -14.79
C ILE A 61 -8.18 -2.40 -13.59
N ALA A 62 -8.38 -1.79 -12.41
CA ALA A 62 -8.78 -2.51 -11.20
C ALA A 62 -10.07 -3.35 -11.35
N PRO A 63 -11.12 -2.89 -12.05
CA PRO A 63 -12.30 -3.71 -12.31
C PRO A 63 -11.99 -4.97 -13.15
N GLU A 64 -11.09 -4.86 -14.13
CA GLU A 64 -10.69 -6.00 -14.96
C GLU A 64 -9.86 -7.02 -14.18
N ILE A 65 -8.97 -6.56 -13.30
CA ILE A 65 -8.18 -7.44 -12.41
C ILE A 65 -9.09 -8.31 -11.55
N ALA A 66 -10.10 -7.72 -10.91
CA ALA A 66 -11.03 -8.50 -10.09
C ALA A 66 -11.88 -9.48 -10.91
N ARG A 67 -12.26 -9.11 -12.14
CA ARG A 67 -12.94 -10.03 -13.07
C ARG A 67 -12.09 -11.25 -13.38
N VAL A 68 -10.78 -11.06 -13.62
CA VAL A 68 -9.84 -12.16 -13.92
C VAL A 68 -9.66 -13.09 -12.72
N LEU A 69 -9.60 -12.54 -11.51
CA LEU A 69 -9.40 -13.31 -10.28
C LEU A 69 -10.64 -14.11 -9.84
N LYS A 70 -11.77 -13.99 -10.55
CA LYS A 70 -13.02 -14.74 -10.32
C LYS A 70 -13.49 -14.72 -8.85
N THR A 71 -13.23 -13.63 -8.14
CA THR A 71 -13.66 -13.49 -6.75
C THR A 71 -15.17 -13.28 -6.69
N GLU A 72 -15.87 -14.04 -5.85
CA GLU A 72 -17.34 -13.94 -5.68
C GLU A 72 -17.80 -12.53 -5.23
N ALA A 73 -16.91 -11.76 -4.61
CA ALA A 73 -17.07 -10.37 -4.20
C ALA A 73 -16.30 -9.39 -5.12
N SER A 74 -16.35 -9.58 -6.44
CA SER A 74 -15.47 -8.91 -7.41
C SER A 74 -15.35 -7.39 -7.29
N ALA A 75 -16.45 -6.67 -7.06
CA ALA A 75 -16.40 -5.21 -6.96
C ALA A 75 -15.76 -4.73 -5.64
N GLU A 76 -16.12 -5.32 -4.50
CA GLU A 76 -15.55 -4.96 -3.19
C GLU A 76 -14.07 -5.33 -3.11
N PHE A 77 -13.69 -6.49 -3.65
CA PHE A 77 -12.30 -6.91 -3.73
C PHE A 77 -11.48 -6.00 -4.66
N ALA A 78 -12.00 -5.66 -5.85
CA ALA A 78 -11.38 -4.68 -6.75
C ALA A 78 -11.09 -3.38 -6.03
N GLU A 79 -12.10 -2.84 -5.36
CA GLU A 79 -12.00 -1.55 -4.69
C GLU A 79 -11.04 -1.60 -3.50
N ALA A 80 -11.07 -2.67 -2.70
CA ALA A 80 -10.14 -2.85 -1.59
C ALA A 80 -8.69 -2.97 -2.08
N LEU A 81 -8.43 -3.74 -3.15
CA LEU A 81 -7.11 -3.87 -3.75
C LEU A 81 -6.65 -2.55 -4.37
N ARG A 82 -7.54 -1.85 -5.08
CA ARG A 82 -7.27 -0.52 -5.63
C ARG A 82 -6.86 0.44 -4.53
N ALA A 83 -7.66 0.58 -3.48
CA ALA A 83 -7.37 1.45 -2.34
C ALA A 83 -6.03 1.08 -1.65
N ALA A 84 -5.80 -0.22 -1.42
CA ALA A 84 -4.57 -0.73 -0.83
C ALA A 84 -3.32 -0.47 -1.68
N THR A 85 -3.46 -0.27 -2.98
CA THR A 85 -2.36 0.02 -3.90
C THR A 85 -2.15 1.52 -4.11
N VAL A 86 -3.23 2.30 -4.24
CA VAL A 86 -3.17 3.75 -4.51
C VAL A 86 -2.52 4.51 -3.36
N ALA A 87 -2.84 4.16 -2.10
CA ALA A 87 -2.30 4.89 -0.95
C ALA A 87 -0.75 4.80 -0.88
N PRO A 88 -0.11 3.61 -0.97
CA PRO A 88 1.35 3.52 -1.08
C PRO A 88 1.92 4.19 -2.34
N LEU A 89 1.25 4.09 -3.50
CA LEU A 89 1.71 4.78 -4.72
C LEU A 89 1.80 6.30 -4.53
N TRP A 90 0.77 6.92 -3.95
CA TRP A 90 0.81 8.35 -3.64
C TRP A 90 1.89 8.72 -2.65
N ALA A 91 2.22 7.84 -1.70
CA ALA A 91 3.33 8.05 -0.79
C ALA A 91 4.68 7.98 -1.53
N PHE A 92 4.88 7.05 -2.45
CA PHE A 92 6.06 7.01 -3.33
C PHE A 92 6.17 8.25 -4.23
N THR A 93 5.06 8.72 -4.81
CA THR A 93 5.03 9.99 -5.56
C THR A 93 5.49 11.16 -4.69
N ALA A 94 4.97 11.24 -3.45
CA ALA A 94 5.36 12.28 -2.51
C ALA A 94 6.83 12.23 -2.12
N ILE A 95 7.40 11.02 -1.96
CA ILE A 95 8.84 10.81 -1.73
C ILE A 95 9.66 11.43 -2.87
N GLU A 96 9.35 11.12 -4.13
CA GLU A 96 10.13 11.63 -5.26
C GLU A 96 9.92 13.13 -5.51
N ARG A 97 8.72 13.66 -5.24
CA ARG A 97 8.47 15.11 -5.23
C ARG A 97 9.31 15.81 -4.16
N GLY A 98 9.28 15.29 -2.93
CA GLY A 98 10.07 15.84 -1.82
C GLY A 98 11.57 15.76 -2.11
N ARG A 99 12.05 14.65 -2.70
CA ARG A 99 13.46 14.48 -3.10
C ARG A 99 13.89 15.53 -4.11
N ALA A 100 13.07 15.78 -5.12
CA ALA A 100 13.35 16.77 -6.14
C ALA A 100 13.42 18.20 -5.55
N GLU A 101 12.53 18.54 -4.62
CA GLU A 101 12.51 19.85 -3.97
C GLU A 101 13.66 20.05 -2.97
N ALA A 102 14.00 19.04 -2.17
CA ALA A 102 15.06 19.13 -1.16
C ALA A 102 16.48 19.22 -1.76
N GLY A 103 16.67 18.71 -2.98
CA GLY A 103 17.97 18.70 -3.66
C GLY A 103 18.86 17.52 -3.27
N ALA A 104 20.03 17.42 -3.92
CA ALA A 104 20.86 16.21 -3.93
C ALA A 104 21.43 15.80 -2.55
N GLY A 105 21.56 16.73 -1.60
CA GLY A 105 22.17 16.47 -0.29
C GLY A 105 21.32 15.61 0.66
N TYR A 106 20.03 15.44 0.38
CA TYR A 106 19.07 14.83 1.31
C TYR A 106 18.50 13.50 0.80
N GLY A 107 19.10 12.90 -0.24
CA GLY A 107 18.61 11.66 -0.84
C GLY A 107 18.37 10.51 0.15
N TYR A 108 19.25 10.37 1.15
CA TYR A 108 19.17 9.32 2.17
C TYR A 108 17.85 9.34 2.97
N LEU A 109 17.29 10.53 3.22
CA LEU A 109 16.03 10.67 3.95
C LEU A 109 14.88 10.06 3.14
N PHE A 110 14.88 10.33 1.84
CA PHE A 110 13.85 9.84 0.92
C PHE A 110 14.02 8.34 0.64
N ASP A 111 15.26 7.83 0.62
CA ASP A 111 15.54 6.40 0.56
C ASP A 111 14.99 5.69 1.82
N LEU A 112 15.25 6.24 3.01
CA LEU A 112 14.72 5.71 4.27
C LEU A 112 13.18 5.68 4.30
N LEU A 113 12.53 6.73 3.79
CA LEU A 113 11.08 6.78 3.69
C LEU A 113 10.53 5.73 2.72
N ALA A 114 11.19 5.53 1.58
CA ALA A 114 10.82 4.49 0.62
C ALA A 114 10.99 3.09 1.21
N ASP A 115 12.09 2.82 1.91
CA ASP A 115 12.35 1.54 2.55
C ASP A 115 11.38 1.26 3.68
N SER A 116 11.06 2.28 4.49
CA SER A 116 10.05 2.17 5.54
C SER A 116 8.67 1.83 4.96
N LEU A 117 8.30 2.47 3.85
CA LEU A 117 7.04 2.19 3.15
C LEU A 117 7.01 0.76 2.60
N ARG A 118 8.08 0.30 1.96
CA ARG A 118 8.24 -1.11 1.53
C ARG A 118 8.13 -2.08 2.70
N GLY A 119 8.57 -1.68 3.89
CA GLY A 119 8.43 -2.41 5.15
C GLY A 119 7.04 -2.37 5.78
N GLY A 120 6.06 -1.73 5.13
CA GLY A 120 4.68 -1.65 5.62
C GLY A 120 4.38 -0.44 6.52
N ALA A 121 5.22 0.60 6.51
CA ALA A 121 4.90 1.85 7.19
C ALA A 121 3.61 2.46 6.64
N ASN A 122 2.91 3.22 7.49
CA ASN A 122 1.66 3.87 7.13
C ASN A 122 1.88 4.86 5.95
N PRO A 123 1.20 4.68 4.80
CA PRO A 123 1.40 5.53 3.62
C PRO A 123 1.08 7.01 3.86
N ASP A 124 0.07 7.35 4.66
CA ASP A 124 -0.32 8.73 4.93
C ASP A 124 0.74 9.47 5.76
N ILE A 125 1.34 8.78 6.73
CA ILE A 125 2.44 9.32 7.52
C ILE A 125 3.67 9.55 6.63
N VAL A 126 4.02 8.57 5.81
CA VAL A 126 5.16 8.68 4.87
C VAL A 126 4.93 9.82 3.88
N ARG A 127 3.74 9.89 3.26
CA ARG A 127 3.36 10.96 2.34
C ARG A 127 3.49 12.34 2.98
N THR A 128 2.89 12.53 4.15
CA THR A 128 2.93 13.81 4.86
C THR A 128 4.36 14.20 5.23
N THR A 129 5.14 13.23 5.70
CA THR A 129 6.55 13.43 6.06
C THR A 129 7.39 13.82 4.84
N ALA A 130 7.22 13.12 3.72
CA ALA A 130 7.94 13.40 2.48
C ALA A 130 7.65 14.81 1.93
N LEU A 131 6.38 15.23 1.93
CA LEU A 131 5.98 16.57 1.47
C LEU A 131 6.45 17.69 2.43
N GLY A 132 6.51 17.41 3.73
CA GLY A 132 6.97 18.38 4.73
C GLY A 132 8.48 18.50 4.88
N ALA A 133 9.25 17.48 4.43
CA ALA A 133 10.69 17.43 4.62
C ALA A 133 11.45 18.62 4.00
N PRO A 134 11.19 19.05 2.74
CA PRO A 134 11.91 20.16 2.13
C PRO A 134 11.82 21.47 2.92
N ALA A 135 10.64 21.80 3.46
CA ALA A 135 10.45 23.00 4.27
C ALA A 135 11.26 22.95 5.57
N ARG A 136 11.19 21.81 6.30
CA ARG A 136 11.96 21.61 7.54
C ARG A 136 13.46 21.65 7.31
N ILE A 137 13.93 21.12 6.18
CA ILE A 137 15.33 21.17 5.78
C ILE A 137 15.78 22.63 5.60
N ARG A 138 14.99 23.44 4.89
CA ARG A 138 15.28 24.87 4.70
C ARG A 138 15.34 25.62 6.04
N GLU A 139 14.35 25.41 6.91
CA GLU A 139 14.32 26.02 8.25
C GLU A 139 15.57 25.66 9.07
N LEU A 140 16.00 24.40 9.05
CA LEU A 140 17.21 23.96 9.75
C LEU A 140 18.49 24.57 9.18
N ALA A 141 18.58 24.71 7.85
CA ALA A 141 19.72 25.34 7.20
C ALA A 141 19.83 26.83 7.59
N GLU A 142 18.72 27.57 7.57
CA GLU A 142 18.67 28.99 7.98
C GLU A 142 19.05 29.20 9.45
N HIS A 143 18.79 28.22 10.31
CA HIS A 143 19.17 28.26 11.73
C HIS A 143 20.66 27.98 11.96
N ALA A 144 21.28 27.15 11.11
CA ALA A 144 22.70 26.81 11.22
C ALA A 144 23.63 27.94 10.76
N GLU A 145 23.12 28.90 9.98
CA GLU A 145 23.87 30.06 9.49
C GLU A 145 23.90 31.26 10.48
N ARG A 146 23.22 31.14 11.62
CA ARG A 146 23.16 32.16 12.68
C ARG A 146 24.09 31.84 13.84
#